data_AF-A0A963TWG6-F1
#
_entry.id   AF-A0A963TWG6-F1
#
_cell.length_a   1.000
_cell.length_b   1.000
_cell.length_c   1.000
_cell.angle_alpha   90.00
_cell.angle_beta   90.00
_cell.angle_gamma   90.00
#
_symmetry.space_group_name_H-M   'P 1'
#
loop_
_entity.id
_entity.type
_entity.pdbx_description
1 polymer ?
#
loop_
_entity_poly.entity_id
_entity_poly.type
_entity_poly.pdbx_seq_one_letter_code
_entity_poly.pdbx_strand_id
1 'polypeptide(L)'
;MAALAVAALPVRAAPLDAPEPPPKGPPSLPADGPITFPYKNYSDLRGLLNAFLAFRRACLDQPVSEDLPQRLLPEGYGIVPFTEHLFGTKQEDPPKGHVVLSKTGSEEQDFAGGHLIVHLSLPDGASPGGECQVVWNRAWDYPDPVDDIVLAMGVQFNVWVSYYLRATRISRPEHSFTLAKRYGMLGEWAAPCWQAEPCAFRTLGWIDPERGIELIITRN
;
A
#
# COMPACT_ATOMS: atom_id res chain seq x y z
N MET A 1 59.25 55.33 -1.82
CA MET A 1 58.02 54.69 -1.29
C MET A 1 57.28 54.09 -2.47
N ALA A 2 57.27 52.75 -2.57
CA ALA A 2 56.71 52.02 -3.71
C ALA A 2 55.21 51.80 -3.52
N ALA A 3 54.41 52.13 -4.53
CA ALA A 3 52.99 51.79 -4.59
C ALA A 3 52.84 50.35 -5.10
N LEU A 4 52.30 49.45 -4.27
CA LEU A 4 51.84 48.14 -4.68
C LEU A 4 50.39 48.25 -5.15
N ALA A 5 50.16 48.10 -6.45
CA ALA A 5 48.84 47.88 -7.02
C ALA A 5 48.44 46.41 -6.78
N VAL A 6 47.41 46.16 -6.00
CA VAL A 6 46.80 44.84 -5.84
C VAL A 6 45.76 44.68 -6.96
N ALA A 7 46.07 43.85 -7.95
CA ALA A 7 45.12 43.47 -8.98
C ALA A 7 44.05 42.54 -8.39
N ALA A 8 42.78 42.96 -8.43
CA ALA A 8 41.65 42.11 -8.10
C ALA A 8 41.41 41.13 -9.26
N LEU A 9 41.60 39.83 -9.04
CA LEU A 9 41.18 38.79 -9.96
C LEU A 9 39.65 38.61 -9.89
N PRO A 10 38.94 38.47 -11.03
CA PRO A 10 37.53 38.13 -11.01
C PRO A 10 37.37 36.66 -10.60
N VAL A 11 36.72 36.42 -9.46
CA VAL A 11 36.26 35.08 -9.07
C VAL A 11 35.09 34.72 -9.99
N ARG A 12 35.33 33.84 -10.97
CA ARG A 12 34.25 33.16 -11.68
C ARG A 12 33.57 32.21 -10.70
N ALA A 13 32.31 32.48 -10.36
CA ALA A 13 31.46 31.50 -9.71
C ALA A 13 31.37 30.25 -10.61
N ALA A 14 31.68 29.09 -10.05
CA ALA A 14 31.38 27.82 -10.70
C ALA A 14 29.86 27.73 -10.90
N PRO A 15 29.37 27.14 -12.02
CA PRO A 15 27.95 26.87 -12.15
C PRO A 15 27.53 25.98 -10.99
N LEU A 16 26.51 26.40 -10.25
CA LEU A 16 25.80 25.49 -9.35
C LEU A 16 25.19 24.41 -10.25
N ASP A 17 25.72 23.20 -10.17
CA ASP A 17 25.12 22.05 -10.82
C ASP A 17 23.63 22.02 -10.46
N ALA A 18 22.79 21.93 -11.49
CA ALA A 18 21.35 21.83 -11.28
C ALA A 18 21.10 20.61 -10.37
N PRO A 19 20.27 20.74 -9.32
CA PRO A 19 19.94 19.60 -8.48
C PRO A 19 19.39 18.49 -9.37
N GLU A 20 19.91 17.26 -9.17
CA GLU A 20 19.39 16.09 -9.86
C GLU A 20 17.86 16.06 -9.76
N PRO A 21 17.15 15.74 -10.86
CA PRO A 21 15.72 15.58 -10.81
C PRO A 21 15.39 14.53 -9.73
N PRO A 22 14.33 14.75 -8.94
CA PRO A 22 13.93 13.79 -7.92
C PRO A 22 13.77 12.39 -8.54
N PRO A 23 14.11 11.32 -7.79
CA PRO A 23 14.00 9.96 -8.30
C PRO A 23 12.59 9.73 -8.87
N LYS A 24 12.53 9.09 -10.05
CA LYS A 24 11.29 8.81 -10.78
C LYS A 24 10.42 7.79 -10.03
N GLY A 25 9.70 8.26 -9.02
CA GLY A 25 8.71 7.50 -8.27
C GLY A 25 9.28 6.38 -7.39
N PRO A 26 8.41 5.62 -6.70
CA PRO A 26 8.83 4.49 -5.88
C PRO A 26 9.53 3.42 -6.73
N PRO A 27 10.47 2.65 -6.14
CA PRO A 27 11.19 1.60 -6.83
C PRO A 27 10.24 0.66 -7.56
N SER A 28 10.54 0.33 -8.81
CA SER A 28 9.86 -0.73 -9.53
C SER A 28 10.26 -2.06 -8.92
N LEU A 29 9.31 -2.76 -8.30
CA LEU A 29 9.50 -4.17 -7.97
C LEU A 29 9.72 -4.96 -9.27
N PRO A 30 10.50 -6.06 -9.25
CA PRO A 30 10.56 -6.96 -10.38
C PRO A 30 9.15 -7.42 -10.75
N ALA A 31 8.81 -7.40 -12.05
CA ALA A 31 7.50 -7.79 -12.54
C ALA A 31 7.20 -9.29 -12.36
N ASP A 32 8.19 -10.07 -11.91
CA ASP A 32 8.10 -11.50 -11.66
C ASP A 32 8.72 -11.88 -10.30
N GLY A 33 8.08 -12.82 -9.61
CA GLY A 33 8.49 -13.31 -8.30
C GLY A 33 7.53 -13.00 -7.14
N PRO A 34 7.88 -13.47 -5.93
CA PRO A 34 7.05 -13.38 -4.73
C PRO A 34 6.90 -11.94 -4.24
N ILE A 35 5.86 -11.71 -3.43
CA ILE A 35 5.74 -10.45 -2.68
C ILE A 35 6.84 -10.41 -1.62
N THR A 36 7.52 -9.26 -1.53
CA THR A 36 8.55 -9.01 -0.52
C THR A 36 8.12 -7.89 0.40
N PHE A 37 8.37 -8.04 1.71
CA PHE A 37 8.09 -7.02 2.72
C PHE A 37 9.40 -6.42 3.24
N PRO A 38 9.92 -5.35 2.60
CA PRO A 38 11.21 -4.77 2.98
C PRO A 38 11.15 -3.98 4.29
N TYR A 39 9.95 -3.61 4.75
CA TYR A 39 9.77 -2.83 5.96
C TYR A 39 9.28 -3.70 7.12
N LYS A 40 9.48 -3.22 8.35
CA LYS A 40 8.81 -3.82 9.51
C LYS A 40 7.32 -3.49 9.49
N ASN A 41 6.48 -4.42 9.92
CA ASN A 41 5.02 -4.27 10.03
C ASN A 41 4.61 -3.42 11.25
N TYR A 42 5.25 -2.27 11.44
CA TYR A 42 4.84 -1.35 12.49
C TYR A 42 3.61 -0.55 12.09
N SER A 43 2.85 -0.10 13.09
CA SER A 43 1.65 0.74 12.99
C SER A 43 1.95 2.18 12.50
N ASP A 44 2.61 2.31 11.35
CA ASP A 44 2.94 3.59 10.71
C ASP A 44 3.08 3.43 9.19
N LEU A 45 3.72 4.40 8.54
CA LEU A 45 3.99 4.36 7.10
C LEU A 45 4.73 3.08 6.66
N ARG A 46 5.59 2.47 7.48
CA ARG A 46 6.34 1.25 7.11
C ARG A 46 5.40 0.08 6.85
N GLY A 47 4.42 -0.15 7.72
CA GLY A 47 3.39 -1.16 7.52
C GLY A 47 2.50 -0.84 6.32
N LEU A 48 2.09 0.42 6.16
CA LEU A 48 1.34 0.88 4.97
C LEU A 48 2.11 0.62 3.67
N LEU A 49 3.43 0.86 3.65
CA LEU A 49 4.25 0.64 2.47
C LEU A 49 4.31 -0.83 2.10
N ASN A 50 4.39 -1.74 3.06
CA ASN A 50 4.27 -3.17 2.78
C ASN A 50 2.90 -3.50 2.15
N ALA A 51 1.82 -2.88 2.61
CA ALA A 51 0.48 -3.06 2.03
C ALA A 51 0.42 -2.55 0.58
N PHE A 52 0.96 -1.37 0.30
CA PHE A 52 1.01 -0.80 -1.05
C PHE A 52 1.87 -1.64 -2.00
N LEU A 53 3.01 -2.13 -1.53
CA LEU A 53 3.87 -3.02 -2.32
C LEU A 53 3.17 -4.34 -2.64
N ALA A 54 2.50 -4.94 -1.64
CA ALA A 54 1.71 -6.14 -1.83
C ALA A 54 0.58 -5.92 -2.84
N PHE A 55 -0.18 -4.83 -2.70
CA PHE A 55 -1.30 -4.52 -3.57
C PHE A 55 -0.85 -4.27 -5.01
N ARG A 56 0.23 -3.50 -5.20
CA ARG A 56 0.80 -3.29 -6.53
C ARG A 56 1.20 -4.61 -7.18
N ARG A 57 1.93 -5.46 -6.45
CA ARG A 57 2.45 -6.72 -6.95
C ARG A 57 1.35 -7.75 -7.23
N ALA A 58 0.37 -7.85 -6.33
CA ALA A 58 -0.70 -8.84 -6.40
C ALA A 58 -1.82 -8.40 -7.35
N CYS A 59 -2.17 -7.12 -7.34
CA CYS A 59 -3.38 -6.62 -7.98
C CYS A 59 -3.12 -5.71 -9.19
N LEU A 60 -2.05 -4.92 -9.22
CA LEU A 60 -1.86 -3.96 -10.33
C LEU A 60 -0.98 -4.51 -11.46
N ASP A 61 0.07 -5.24 -11.10
CA ASP A 61 1.10 -5.65 -12.08
C ASP A 61 0.63 -6.82 -12.99
N GLN A 62 -0.44 -7.55 -12.62
CA GLN A 62 -0.92 -8.74 -13.34
C GLN A 62 -2.40 -9.06 -13.06
N PRO A 63 -3.11 -9.74 -13.98
CA PRO A 63 -4.46 -10.25 -13.72
C PRO A 63 -4.43 -11.45 -12.76
N VAL A 64 -5.57 -11.78 -12.15
CA VAL A 64 -5.66 -12.99 -11.32
C VAL A 64 -5.74 -14.23 -12.20
N SER A 65 -4.86 -15.20 -11.94
CA SER A 65 -4.79 -16.49 -12.63
C SER A 65 -4.62 -17.64 -11.63
N GLU A 66 -4.81 -18.87 -12.08
CA GLU A 66 -4.73 -20.06 -11.22
C GLU A 66 -3.33 -20.28 -10.60
N ASP A 67 -2.26 -19.89 -11.30
CA ASP A 67 -0.86 -20.01 -10.87
C ASP A 67 -0.37 -18.81 -10.04
N LEU A 68 -1.13 -17.71 -10.05
CA LEU A 68 -0.75 -16.46 -9.40
C LEU A 68 -0.47 -16.62 -7.90
N PRO A 69 -1.29 -17.33 -7.10
CA PRO A 69 -1.10 -17.44 -5.66
C PRO A 69 0.26 -18.05 -5.29
N GLN A 70 0.67 -19.10 -6.00
CA GLN A 70 1.95 -19.78 -5.78
C GLN A 70 3.13 -18.90 -6.18
N ARG A 71 2.99 -18.10 -7.24
CA ARG A 71 4.03 -17.15 -7.67
C ARG A 71 4.19 -15.96 -6.74
N LEU A 72 3.10 -15.50 -6.13
CA LEU A 72 3.08 -14.35 -5.24
C LEU A 72 3.50 -14.66 -3.81
N LEU A 73 3.50 -15.94 -3.42
CA LEU A 73 3.61 -16.39 -2.04
C LEU A 73 4.81 -15.71 -1.31
N PRO A 74 4.54 -14.82 -0.34
CA PRO A 74 5.61 -14.20 0.44
C PRO A 74 6.34 -15.23 1.31
N GLU A 75 7.53 -14.88 1.79
CA GLU A 75 8.29 -15.74 2.71
C GLU A 75 7.50 -16.03 4.00
N GLY A 76 7.35 -17.31 4.31
CA GLY A 76 6.64 -17.79 5.50
C GLY A 76 5.11 -17.71 5.41
N TYR A 77 4.57 -17.39 4.24
CA TYR A 77 3.12 -17.40 3.99
C TYR A 77 2.66 -18.75 3.44
N GLY A 78 1.41 -19.09 3.71
CA GLY A 78 0.69 -20.21 3.13
C GLY A 78 -0.49 -19.73 2.28
N ILE A 79 -0.96 -20.62 1.40
CA ILE A 79 -2.22 -20.46 0.69
C ILE A 79 -3.28 -21.16 1.54
N VAL A 80 -4.26 -20.40 2.02
CA VAL A 80 -5.38 -20.93 2.79
C VAL A 80 -6.71 -20.71 2.05
N PRO A 81 -7.68 -21.63 2.20
CA PRO A 81 -9.02 -21.41 1.68
C PRO A 81 -9.65 -20.18 2.33
N PHE A 82 -10.42 -19.43 1.55
CA PHE A 82 -11.11 -18.22 2.01
C PHE A 82 -11.99 -18.47 3.26
N THR A 83 -12.64 -19.63 3.34
CA THR A 83 -13.53 -20.01 4.46
C THR A 83 -12.80 -20.35 5.76
N GLU A 84 -11.51 -20.67 5.69
CA GLU A 84 -10.71 -20.97 6.89
C GLU A 84 -10.12 -19.70 7.52
N HIS A 85 -10.01 -18.63 6.72
CA HIS A 85 -9.33 -17.40 7.13
C HIS A 85 -10.26 -16.35 7.74
N LEU A 86 -11.48 -16.19 7.21
CA LEU A 86 -12.47 -15.25 7.78
C LEU A 86 -13.06 -15.78 9.09
N PHE A 87 -13.05 -14.93 10.14
CA PHE A 87 -13.77 -15.20 11.38
C PHE A 87 -15.23 -15.60 11.11
N GLY A 88 -15.55 -16.88 11.34
CA GLY A 88 -16.88 -17.25 11.83
C GLY A 88 -17.96 -17.66 10.83
N THR A 89 -17.64 -17.97 9.56
CA THR A 89 -18.56 -18.82 8.78
C THR A 89 -17.78 -19.92 8.10
N LYS A 90 -17.91 -21.15 8.65
CA LYS A 90 -17.77 -22.36 7.83
C LYS A 90 -18.84 -22.28 6.75
N GLN A 91 -18.55 -21.57 5.67
CA GLN A 91 -19.39 -21.60 4.49
C GLN A 91 -19.24 -23.02 3.94
N GLU A 92 -20.34 -23.78 3.92
CA GLU A 92 -20.33 -25.20 3.55
C GLU A 92 -19.84 -25.43 2.12
N ASP A 93 -19.86 -24.37 1.29
CA ASP A 93 -19.21 -24.31 -0.02
C ASP A 93 -18.37 -23.02 -0.11
N PRO A 94 -17.03 -23.05 0.07
CA PRO A 94 -16.18 -21.93 -0.31
C PRO A 94 -16.41 -21.63 -1.80
N PRO A 95 -16.62 -20.36 -2.18
CA PRO A 95 -16.73 -20.03 -3.59
C PRO A 95 -15.46 -20.49 -4.30
N LYS A 96 -15.62 -21.35 -5.31
CA LYS A 96 -14.50 -21.94 -6.05
C LYS A 96 -13.70 -20.81 -6.71
N GLY A 97 -12.38 -20.88 -6.61
CA GLY A 97 -11.50 -19.86 -7.17
C GLY A 97 -11.13 -18.72 -6.23
N HIS A 98 -11.54 -18.76 -4.96
CA HIS A 98 -11.10 -17.81 -3.95
C HIS A 98 -9.98 -18.40 -3.10
N VAL A 99 -8.87 -17.68 -2.99
CA VAL A 99 -7.72 -18.08 -2.18
C VAL A 99 -7.19 -16.91 -1.37
N VAL A 100 -6.59 -17.22 -0.24
CA VAL A 100 -6.01 -16.24 0.67
C VAL A 100 -4.55 -16.55 0.92
N LEU A 101 -3.69 -15.54 0.78
CA LEU A 101 -2.30 -15.61 1.23
C LEU A 101 -2.24 -15.08 2.66
N SER A 102 -1.91 -15.95 3.59
CA SER A 102 -1.87 -15.66 5.03
C SER A 102 -0.59 -16.20 5.65
N LYS A 103 -0.03 -15.49 6.65
CA LYS A 103 1.20 -15.94 7.31
C LYS A 103 0.94 -17.04 8.33
N THR A 104 -0.14 -16.87 9.09
CA THR A 104 -0.49 -17.75 10.21
C THR A 104 -1.63 -18.71 9.88
N GLY A 105 -2.34 -18.48 8.78
CA GLY A 105 -3.58 -19.16 8.42
C GLY A 105 -4.79 -18.67 9.21
N SER A 106 -4.64 -17.64 10.05
CA SER A 106 -5.70 -17.10 10.90
C SER A 106 -5.70 -15.57 10.81
N GLU A 107 -6.85 -14.98 10.50
CA GLU A 107 -6.99 -13.52 10.45
C GLU A 107 -6.62 -12.86 11.78
N GLU A 108 -7.03 -13.43 12.91
CA GLU A 108 -6.71 -12.92 14.25
C GLU A 108 -5.20 -12.81 14.49
N GLN A 109 -4.49 -13.88 14.16
CA GLN A 109 -3.05 -13.97 14.42
C GLN A 109 -2.27 -13.13 13.41
N ASP A 110 -2.73 -13.06 12.17
CA ASP A 110 -2.17 -12.16 11.17
C ASP A 110 -2.32 -10.70 11.62
N PHE A 111 -3.51 -10.28 12.08
CA PHE A 111 -3.73 -8.93 12.61
C PHE A 111 -2.91 -8.65 13.87
N ALA A 112 -2.83 -9.61 14.80
CA ALA A 112 -2.01 -9.48 16.00
C ALA A 112 -0.50 -9.36 15.67
N GLY A 113 -0.05 -9.96 14.57
CA GLY A 113 1.32 -9.85 14.05
C GLY A 113 1.54 -8.68 13.07
N GLY A 114 0.49 -7.95 12.69
CA GLY A 114 0.53 -6.94 11.63
C GLY A 114 0.84 -7.52 10.26
N HIS A 115 0.63 -8.82 10.06
CA HIS A 115 0.82 -9.50 8.79
C HIS A 115 -0.28 -9.13 7.82
N LEU A 116 0.13 -8.87 6.58
CA LEU A 116 -0.78 -8.57 5.49
C LEU A 116 -1.52 -9.84 5.08
N ILE A 117 -2.73 -9.66 4.59
CA ILE A 117 -3.56 -10.72 4.04
C ILE A 117 -3.87 -10.34 2.59
N VAL A 118 -3.73 -11.28 1.66
CA VAL A 118 -4.03 -11.05 0.23
C VAL A 118 -5.13 -12.01 -0.19
N HIS A 119 -6.28 -11.48 -0.60
CA HIS A 119 -7.39 -12.24 -1.16
C HIS A 119 -7.33 -12.15 -2.68
N LEU A 120 -7.47 -13.31 -3.34
CA LEU A 120 -7.52 -13.43 -4.79
C LEU A 120 -8.77 -14.22 -5.15
N SER A 121 -9.56 -13.70 -6.09
CA SER A 121 -10.69 -14.39 -6.70
C SER A 121 -10.42 -14.56 -8.19
N LEU A 122 -10.57 -15.79 -8.69
CA LEU A 122 -10.43 -16.07 -10.11
C LEU A 122 -11.42 -15.26 -10.96
N PRO A 123 -11.06 -14.92 -12.21
CA PRO A 123 -11.96 -14.24 -13.13
C PRO A 123 -13.28 -14.97 -13.36
N ASP A 124 -14.36 -14.21 -13.47
CA ASP A 124 -15.69 -14.70 -13.83
C ASP A 124 -16.38 -13.78 -14.86
N GLY A 125 -17.66 -14.03 -15.14
CA GLY A 125 -18.42 -13.21 -16.09
C GLY A 125 -18.67 -11.76 -15.62
N ALA A 126 -18.55 -11.47 -14.34
CA ALA A 126 -18.75 -10.15 -13.74
C ALA A 126 -17.42 -9.39 -13.54
N SER A 127 -16.33 -10.10 -13.23
CA SER A 127 -14.96 -9.58 -13.12
C SER A 127 -14.00 -10.39 -14.01
N PRO A 128 -13.80 -9.99 -15.28
CA PRO A 128 -12.93 -10.71 -16.21
C PRO A 128 -11.44 -10.64 -15.87
N GLY A 129 -11.04 -9.74 -14.96
CA GLY A 129 -9.68 -9.66 -14.41
C GLY A 129 -9.48 -10.42 -13.10
N GLY A 130 -10.58 -10.92 -12.50
CA GLY A 130 -10.64 -11.42 -11.13
C GLY A 130 -10.55 -10.33 -10.08
N GLU A 131 -10.98 -10.63 -8.87
CA GLU A 131 -10.90 -9.68 -7.75
C GLU A 131 -9.59 -9.87 -6.98
N CYS A 132 -8.97 -8.77 -6.58
CA CYS A 132 -7.76 -8.79 -5.77
C CYS A 132 -7.85 -7.77 -4.64
N GLN A 133 -7.64 -8.23 -3.41
CA GLN A 133 -7.73 -7.39 -2.22
C GLN A 133 -6.53 -7.62 -1.30
N VAL A 134 -6.02 -6.53 -0.74
CA VAL A 134 -5.02 -6.55 0.33
C VAL A 134 -5.64 -5.95 1.57
N VAL A 135 -5.54 -6.70 2.68
CA VAL A 135 -6.01 -6.30 4.00
C VAL A 135 -4.82 -6.20 4.94
N TRP A 136 -4.79 -5.13 5.72
CA TRP A 136 -3.80 -4.89 6.76
C TRP A 136 -4.49 -4.33 7.99
N ASN A 137 -4.20 -4.90 9.15
CA ASN A 137 -4.64 -4.36 10.43
C ASN A 137 -3.46 -4.39 11.41
N ARG A 138 -3.27 -3.30 12.16
CA ARG A 138 -2.23 -3.22 13.18
C ARG A 138 -2.62 -2.27 14.31
N ALA A 139 -2.72 -2.81 15.52
CA ALA A 139 -2.76 -2.02 16.76
C ALA A 139 -1.49 -1.19 16.95
N TRP A 140 -1.55 -0.10 17.73
CA TRP A 140 -0.41 0.80 17.90
C TRP A 140 0.81 0.12 18.53
N ASP A 141 1.96 0.29 17.89
CA ASP A 141 3.29 -0.13 18.37
C ASP A 141 3.97 0.93 19.25
N TYR A 142 3.34 2.09 19.40
CA TYR A 142 3.88 3.25 20.09
C TYR A 142 3.21 3.45 21.44
N PRO A 143 3.95 3.97 22.45
CA PRO A 143 3.33 4.38 23.70
C PRO A 143 2.40 5.58 23.45
N ASP A 144 1.32 5.63 24.21
CA ASP A 144 0.41 6.79 24.21
C ASP A 144 1.12 8.08 24.65
N PRO A 145 0.71 9.25 24.12
CA PRO A 145 -0.38 9.46 23.16
C PRO A 145 0.03 9.32 21.69
N VAL A 146 -0.85 8.78 20.86
CA VAL A 146 -0.66 8.59 19.41
C VAL A 146 -1.35 9.65 18.54
N ASP A 147 -1.93 10.68 19.15
CA ASP A 147 -2.79 11.68 18.46
C ASP A 147 -2.11 12.34 17.26
N ASP A 148 -0.83 12.72 17.40
CA ASP A 148 -0.07 13.34 16.31
C ASP A 148 0.18 12.38 15.15
N ILE A 149 0.39 11.09 15.45
CA ILE A 149 0.56 10.04 14.42
C ILE A 149 -0.77 9.83 13.70
N VAL A 150 -1.87 9.74 14.45
CA VAL A 150 -3.24 9.60 13.92
C VAL A 150 -3.55 10.76 12.96
N LEU A 151 -3.31 11.99 13.40
CA LEU A 151 -3.52 13.20 12.61
C LEU A 151 -2.64 13.20 11.35
N ALA A 152 -1.33 12.97 11.49
CA ALA A 152 -0.40 12.97 10.37
C ALA A 152 -0.77 11.93 9.31
N MET A 153 -1.13 10.72 9.74
CA MET A 153 -1.56 9.65 8.85
C MET A 153 -2.88 10.00 8.17
N GLY A 154 -3.87 10.52 8.91
CA GLY A 154 -5.17 10.94 8.34
C GLY A 154 -5.03 12.03 7.28
N VAL A 155 -4.14 13.00 7.48
CA VAL A 155 -3.86 14.06 6.50
C VAL A 155 -3.13 13.52 5.26
N GLN A 156 -2.14 12.64 5.45
CA GLN A 156 -1.22 12.25 4.38
C GLN A 156 -1.65 11.01 3.60
N PHE A 157 -2.61 10.22 4.11
CA PHE A 157 -2.99 8.93 3.51
C PHE A 157 -3.27 9.00 2.02
N ASN A 158 -4.12 9.94 1.57
CA ASN A 158 -4.47 10.09 0.16
C ASN A 158 -3.25 10.45 -0.71
N VAL A 159 -2.32 11.24 -0.16
CA VAL A 159 -1.07 11.59 -0.85
C VAL A 159 -0.17 10.35 -0.98
N TRP A 160 -0.08 9.53 0.08
CA TRP A 160 0.66 8.28 0.04
C TRP A 160 0.07 7.28 -0.94
N VAL A 161 -1.26 7.09 -0.97
CA VAL A 161 -1.92 6.25 -1.98
C VAL A 161 -1.56 6.71 -3.39
N SER A 162 -1.71 8.01 -3.67
CA SER A 162 -1.39 8.57 -4.99
C SER A 162 0.08 8.36 -5.36
N TYR A 163 1.00 8.67 -4.45
CA TYR A 163 2.44 8.59 -4.71
C TYR A 163 2.95 7.15 -4.87
N TYR A 164 2.59 6.26 -3.94
CA TYR A 164 3.14 4.90 -3.89
C TYR A 164 2.49 3.95 -4.88
N LEU A 165 1.19 4.12 -5.17
CA LEU A 165 0.46 3.32 -6.16
C LEU A 165 0.40 4.00 -7.54
N ARG A 166 1.03 5.17 -7.71
CA ARG A 166 0.97 5.98 -8.94
C ARG A 166 -0.47 6.20 -9.41
N ALA A 167 -1.34 6.51 -8.45
CA ALA A 167 -2.77 6.50 -8.63
C ALA A 167 -3.35 7.92 -8.65
N THR A 168 -4.37 8.11 -9.47
CA THR A 168 -5.17 9.33 -9.54
C THR A 168 -6.53 9.08 -8.92
N ARG A 169 -6.97 9.93 -7.98
CA ARG A 169 -8.29 9.79 -7.37
C ARG A 169 -9.37 10.11 -8.40
N ILE A 170 -10.33 9.20 -8.56
CA ILE A 170 -11.48 9.37 -9.46
C ILE A 170 -12.77 9.66 -8.69
N SER A 171 -12.86 9.26 -7.41
CA SER A 171 -13.96 9.69 -6.55
C SER A 171 -13.83 11.16 -6.16
N ARG A 172 -14.98 11.81 -5.93
CA ARG A 172 -15.01 13.18 -5.41
C ARG A 172 -14.28 13.22 -4.06
N PRO A 173 -13.32 14.15 -3.85
CA PRO A 173 -12.73 14.32 -2.53
C PRO A 173 -13.81 14.76 -1.55
N GLU A 174 -13.73 14.24 -0.33
CA GLU A 174 -14.58 14.73 0.74
C GLU A 174 -14.26 16.21 0.98
N HIS A 175 -15.32 17.04 0.98
CA HIS A 175 -15.17 18.46 1.22
C HIS A 175 -14.96 18.62 2.72
N SER A 176 -13.82 19.21 3.10
CA SER A 176 -13.35 19.48 4.47
C SER A 176 -12.65 18.33 5.21
N PHE A 177 -11.33 18.48 5.37
CA PHE A 177 -10.61 17.81 6.44
C PHE A 177 -10.91 18.58 7.74
N THR A 178 -11.46 17.89 8.74
CA THR A 178 -11.70 18.45 10.07
C THR A 178 -10.87 17.68 11.08
N LEU A 179 -10.32 18.37 12.09
CA LEU A 179 -9.66 17.71 13.21
C LEU A 179 -10.66 16.75 13.89
N ALA A 180 -10.30 15.48 13.98
CA ALA A 180 -11.16 14.43 14.50
C ALA A 180 -10.33 13.45 15.32
N LYS A 181 -10.98 12.74 16.25
CA LYS A 181 -10.33 11.69 17.04
C LYS A 181 -9.94 10.48 16.21
N ARG A 182 -10.68 10.20 15.14
CA ARG A 182 -10.45 9.08 14.22
C ARG A 182 -10.67 9.54 12.79
N TYR A 183 -9.97 8.89 11.86
CA TYR A 183 -10.04 9.20 10.44
C TYR A 183 -10.45 7.96 9.64
N GLY A 184 -11.60 8.05 8.98
CA GLY A 184 -12.03 7.10 7.96
C GLY A 184 -11.77 7.70 6.59
N MET A 185 -11.11 6.96 5.70
CA MET A 185 -10.72 7.44 4.38
C MET A 185 -11.18 6.43 3.33
N LEU A 186 -12.22 6.82 2.60
CA LEU A 186 -12.72 6.10 1.45
C LEU A 186 -12.29 6.82 0.17
N GLY A 187 -11.73 6.08 -0.78
CA GLY A 187 -11.30 6.63 -2.07
C GLY A 187 -11.44 5.62 -3.18
N GLU A 188 -11.88 6.08 -4.35
CA GLU A 188 -11.77 5.34 -5.60
C GLU A 188 -10.68 5.99 -6.44
N TRP A 189 -9.86 5.16 -7.04
CA TRP A 189 -8.61 5.53 -7.67
C TRP A 189 -8.45 4.80 -9.00
N ALA A 190 -7.74 5.43 -9.92
CA ALA A 190 -7.26 4.80 -11.14
C ALA A 190 -5.74 4.75 -11.13
N ALA A 191 -5.15 3.59 -11.45
CA ALA A 191 -3.71 3.42 -11.62
C ALA A 191 -3.40 2.64 -12.91
N PRO A 192 -2.19 2.76 -13.46
CA PRO A 192 -1.73 1.87 -14.52
C PRO A 192 -1.71 0.43 -14.01
N CYS A 193 -2.38 -0.47 -14.73
CA CYS A 193 -2.37 -1.90 -14.51
C CYS A 193 -1.54 -2.63 -15.58
N TRP A 194 -1.55 -3.96 -15.55
CA TRP A 194 -0.97 -4.81 -16.58
C TRP A 194 -1.37 -4.34 -17.99
N GLN A 195 -0.46 -4.51 -18.95
CA GLN A 195 -0.62 -4.02 -20.33
C GLN A 195 -0.82 -2.50 -20.46
N ALA A 196 -0.52 -1.73 -19.41
CA ALA A 196 -0.67 -0.28 -19.35
C ALA A 196 -2.12 0.22 -19.48
N GLU A 197 -3.11 -0.64 -19.26
CA GLU A 197 -4.51 -0.23 -19.16
C GLU A 197 -4.81 0.36 -17.78
N PRO A 198 -5.62 1.41 -17.67
CA PRO A 198 -6.02 1.93 -16.37
C PRO A 198 -7.01 0.98 -15.70
N CYS A 199 -6.73 0.60 -14.45
CA CYS A 199 -7.68 -0.14 -13.61
C CYS A 199 -8.15 0.72 -12.45
N ALA A 200 -9.42 0.51 -12.07
CA ALA A 200 -10.00 1.14 -10.91
C ALA A 200 -9.74 0.29 -9.65
N PHE A 201 -9.47 0.95 -8.54
CA PHE A 201 -9.40 0.31 -7.23
C PHE A 201 -9.96 1.22 -6.14
N ARG A 202 -10.35 0.61 -5.03
CA ARG A 202 -10.90 1.29 -3.87
C ARG A 202 -9.98 1.12 -2.67
N THR A 203 -9.80 2.19 -1.91
CA THR A 203 -9.13 2.17 -0.60
C THR A 203 -10.14 2.47 0.48
N LEU A 204 -10.12 1.67 1.55
CA LEU A 204 -10.78 1.95 2.82
C LEU A 204 -9.70 1.92 3.90
N GLY A 205 -9.40 3.09 4.48
CA GLY A 205 -8.48 3.21 5.61
C GLY A 205 -9.21 3.70 6.85
N TRP A 206 -8.97 3.07 7.99
CA TRP A 206 -9.40 3.55 9.31
C TRP A 206 -8.15 3.77 10.18
N ILE A 207 -8.02 4.96 10.73
CA ILE A 207 -6.98 5.29 11.70
C ILE A 207 -7.68 5.74 12.97
N ASP A 208 -7.52 4.95 14.02
CA ASP A 208 -8.23 5.10 15.28
C ASP A 208 -7.23 5.03 16.45
N PRO A 209 -7.23 6.00 17.37
CA PRO A 209 -6.28 6.06 18.49
C PRO A 209 -6.42 4.87 19.44
N GLU A 210 -7.61 4.27 19.54
CA GLU A 210 -7.86 3.12 20.43
C GLU A 210 -7.58 1.79 19.75
N ARG A 211 -7.80 1.70 18.42
CA ARG A 211 -7.76 0.42 17.69
C ARG A 211 -6.55 0.24 16.78
N GLY A 212 -5.85 1.32 16.41
CA GLY A 212 -4.73 1.27 15.47
C GLY A 212 -5.13 1.64 14.04
N ILE A 213 -4.55 0.93 13.08
CA ILE A 213 -4.74 1.17 11.65
C ILE A 213 -5.39 -0.05 11.02
N GLU A 214 -6.40 0.18 10.21
CA GLU A 214 -6.99 -0.80 9.31
C GLU A 214 -6.93 -0.24 7.89
N LEU A 215 -6.51 -1.08 6.94
CA LEU A 215 -6.40 -0.73 5.54
C LEU A 215 -6.90 -1.90 4.69
N ILE A 216 -7.82 -1.60 3.80
CA ILE A 216 -8.32 -2.50 2.78
C ILE A 216 -8.15 -1.81 1.43
N ILE A 217 -7.48 -2.48 0.49
CA ILE A 217 -7.34 -2.03 -0.90
C ILE A 217 -7.88 -3.10 -1.81
N THR A 218 -8.84 -2.77 -2.67
CA THR A 218 -9.53 -3.73 -3.54
C THR A 218 -9.50 -3.26 -4.99
N ARG A 219 -9.04 -4.12 -5.89
CA ARG A 219 -9.22 -4.02 -7.34
C ARG A 219 -10.34 -4.98 -7.75
N ASN A 220 -11.33 -4.46 -8.47
CA ASN A 220 -12.43 -5.25 -9.06
C ASN A 220 -12.16 -5.56 -10.53
#